data_AF-B5YIS1-F1
#
_entry.id   AF-B5YIS1-F1
#
_cell.length_a   1.000
_cell.length_b   1.000
_cell.length_c   1.000
_cell.angle_alpha   90.00
_cell.angle_beta   90.00
_cell.angle_gamma   90.00
#
_symmetry.space_group_name_H-M   'P 1'
#
loop_
_entity.id
_entity.type
_entity.pdbx_description
1 polymer ?
#
loop_
_entity_poly.entity_id
_entity_poly.type
_entity_poly.pdbx_seq_one_letter_code
_entity_poly.pdbx_strand_id
1 'polypeptide(L)'
;MEKEILLEHLKELLEFSKIINSSLEIEEIRKKAALAAVKLVNCEAGSLLLFDEELEELYFDVALGEKAEKVKMIKLKKGQGIAGWVAKHKEAVIINDVQKDPRFYKGADEKSGFKTKTMICLPVMIKDKVLGVIQAINKKNSLFNEYDLELLRALASQVAVAIENARLYEELKETFYSIVFALADTIEKRDPYTGGHTKRVMDYSVAIGIEMELSKKEIEKLRLAAILHDIGKIGIRDEILLKKEELSDEEFKIIQNHTIYGAEILNYVKQLKDIIPGVKHHHEEFSGSGYPDQLKGYEIPLIARIIAVADTFDAMTTDRPYRKALSVNEAMKELQNKAGTQFDPHVIDAFQKAFTKMKKL
;
A
#
# COMPACT_ATOMS: atom_id res chain seq x y z
N MET A 1 41.32 22.62 -6.52
CA MET A 1 41.19 21.70 -5.37
C MET A 1 39.95 22.00 -4.50
N GLU A 2 39.89 23.01 -3.63
CA GLU A 2 38.69 23.24 -2.78
C GLU A 2 37.39 23.46 -3.58
N LYS A 3 37.45 24.25 -4.66
CA LYS A 3 36.29 24.51 -5.54
C LYS A 3 35.82 23.26 -6.30
N GLU A 4 36.73 22.33 -6.60
CA GLU A 4 36.40 21.07 -7.28
C GLU A 4 35.75 20.07 -6.32
N ILE A 5 36.27 19.97 -5.09
CA ILE A 5 35.67 19.14 -4.03
C ILE A 5 34.26 19.63 -3.69
N LEU A 6 34.06 20.96 -3.58
CA LEU A 6 32.74 21.54 -3.34
C LEU A 6 31.77 21.25 -4.49
N LEU A 7 32.24 21.31 -5.74
CA LEU A 7 31.44 21.01 -6.92
C LEU A 7 31.05 19.52 -6.96
N GLU A 8 31.96 18.63 -6.59
CA GLU A 8 31.72 17.19 -6.52
C GLU A 8 30.68 16.85 -5.45
N HIS A 9 30.83 17.38 -4.22
CA HIS A 9 29.84 17.18 -3.16
C HIS A 9 28.46 17.76 -3.50
N LEU A 10 28.41 18.91 -4.18
CA LEU A 10 27.15 19.47 -4.67
C LEU A 10 26.48 18.56 -5.71
N LYS A 11 27.25 18.00 -6.65
CA LYS A 11 26.73 17.03 -7.64
C LYS A 11 26.20 15.79 -6.95
N GLU A 12 26.93 15.24 -5.98
CA GLU A 12 26.49 14.09 -5.20
C GLU A 12 25.17 14.39 -4.47
N LEU A 13 25.07 15.55 -3.82
CA LEU A 13 23.86 15.96 -3.11
C LEU A 13 22.66 16.10 -4.05
N LEU A 14 22.85 16.66 -5.24
CA LEU A 14 21.80 16.78 -6.26
C LEU A 14 21.37 15.41 -6.81
N GLU A 15 22.32 14.51 -7.08
CA GLU A 15 22.02 13.13 -7.50
C GLU A 15 21.22 12.39 -6.41
N PHE A 16 21.64 12.49 -5.14
CA PHE A 16 20.88 11.89 -4.04
C PHE A 16 19.50 12.50 -3.89
N SER A 17 19.36 13.83 -3.98
CA SER A 17 18.06 14.49 -3.94
C SER A 17 17.14 13.98 -5.04
N LYS A 18 17.64 13.84 -6.27
CA LYS A 18 16.85 13.30 -7.39
C LYS A 18 16.40 11.85 -7.14
N ILE A 19 17.31 11.01 -6.65
CA ILE A 19 17.06 9.59 -6.38
C ILE A 19 16.08 9.37 -5.21
N ILE A 20 16.15 10.24 -4.21
CA ILE A 20 15.27 10.23 -3.03
C ILE A 20 13.87 10.73 -3.42
N ASN A 21 13.79 11.83 -4.16
CA ASN A 21 12.51 12.44 -4.56
C ASN A 21 11.81 11.68 -5.71
N SER A 22 12.48 10.74 -6.39
CA SER A 22 11.87 9.93 -7.45
C SER A 22 11.11 8.71 -6.91
N SER A 23 11.28 8.36 -5.64
CA SER A 23 10.58 7.22 -5.03
C SER A 23 9.49 7.73 -4.10
N LEU A 24 8.35 7.03 -4.09
CA LEU A 24 7.30 7.19 -3.09
C LEU A 24 7.32 6.03 -2.08
N GLU A 25 8.21 5.05 -2.27
CA GLU A 25 8.35 3.93 -1.36
C GLU A 25 9.23 4.34 -0.18
N ILE A 26 8.59 4.46 0.99
CA ILE A 26 9.23 5.00 2.18
C ILE A 26 10.47 4.19 2.60
N GLU A 27 10.45 2.87 2.45
CA GLU A 27 11.59 2.00 2.73
C GLU A 27 12.79 2.30 1.81
N GLU A 28 12.51 2.53 0.53
CA GLU A 28 13.54 2.83 -0.46
C GLU A 28 14.17 4.20 -0.20
N ILE A 29 13.34 5.21 0.10
CA ILE A 29 13.79 6.56 0.50
C ILE A 29 14.75 6.46 1.69
N ARG A 30 14.35 5.75 2.75
CA ARG A 30 15.16 5.62 3.97
C ARG A 30 16.48 4.90 3.71
N LYS A 31 16.47 3.83 2.91
CA LYS A 31 17.69 3.09 2.52
C LYS A 31 18.66 3.98 1.74
N LYS A 32 18.15 4.73 0.77
CA LYS A 32 18.92 5.68 -0.03
C LYS A 32 19.48 6.82 0.80
N ALA A 33 18.71 7.34 1.76
CA ALA A 33 19.13 8.39 2.69
C ALA A 33 20.36 7.98 3.51
N ALA A 34 20.32 6.80 4.12
CA ALA A 34 21.46 6.31 4.91
C ALA A 34 22.69 6.06 4.02
N LEU A 35 22.52 5.58 2.79
CA LEU A 35 23.62 5.36 1.84
C LEU A 35 24.25 6.69 1.41
N ALA A 36 23.42 7.70 1.17
CA ALA A 36 23.85 9.05 0.84
C ALA A 36 24.68 9.66 1.97
N ALA A 37 24.24 9.50 3.23
CA ALA A 37 24.99 9.97 4.38
C ALA A 37 26.40 9.36 4.44
N VAL A 38 26.52 8.03 4.26
CA VAL A 38 27.82 7.35 4.27
C VAL A 38 28.78 7.87 3.22
N LYS A 39 28.26 8.14 2.01
CA LYS A 39 29.06 8.62 0.87
C LYS A 39 29.46 10.09 1.04
N LEU A 40 28.49 10.97 1.29
CA LEU A 40 28.70 12.43 1.37
C LEU A 40 29.73 12.83 2.42
N VAL A 41 29.75 12.13 3.58
CA VAL A 41 30.72 12.41 4.64
C VAL A 41 31.79 11.32 4.78
N ASN A 42 31.94 10.41 3.82
CA ASN A 42 32.98 9.38 3.81
C ASN A 42 33.22 8.70 5.17
N CYS A 43 32.19 8.00 5.67
CA CYS A 43 32.24 7.31 6.96
C CYS A 43 32.10 5.79 6.81
N GLU A 44 32.23 5.05 7.92
CA GLU A 44 32.14 3.58 7.94
C GLU A 44 30.70 3.10 7.85
N ALA A 45 29.80 3.76 8.58
CA ALA A 45 28.40 3.38 8.68
C ALA A 45 27.50 4.60 8.80
N GLY A 46 26.24 4.42 8.43
CA GLY A 46 25.19 5.41 8.56
C GLY A 46 23.89 4.75 8.98
N SER A 47 23.08 5.48 9.73
CA SER A 47 21.79 5.00 10.20
C SER A 47 20.74 6.11 10.12
N LEU A 48 19.49 5.70 9.94
CA LEU A 48 18.33 6.55 10.07
C LEU A 48 17.40 5.90 11.11
N LEU A 49 17.24 6.56 12.24
CA LEU A 49 16.27 6.21 13.26
C LEU A 49 14.99 7.00 12.99
N LEU A 50 13.84 6.37 13.14
CA LEU A 50 12.55 7.02 12.99
C LEU A 50 11.93 7.23 14.35
N PHE A 51 11.18 8.32 14.47
CA PHE A 51 10.47 8.66 15.70
C PHE A 51 9.02 8.22 15.59
N ASP A 52 8.62 7.33 16.50
CA ASP A 52 7.23 6.99 16.75
C ASP A 52 6.65 8.02 17.73
N GLU A 53 5.69 8.81 17.26
CA GLU A 53 5.06 9.86 18.09
C GLU A 53 4.14 9.29 19.17
N GLU A 54 3.50 8.14 18.93
CA GLU A 54 2.56 7.55 19.88
C GLU A 54 3.29 6.90 21.05
N LEU A 55 4.40 6.22 20.75
CA LEU A 55 5.23 5.54 21.75
C LEU A 55 6.32 6.43 22.35
N GLU A 56 6.56 7.62 21.77
CA GLU A 56 7.69 8.52 22.07
C GLU A 56 9.07 7.84 21.99
N GLU A 57 9.21 6.90 21.06
CA GLU A 57 10.39 6.04 20.92
C GLU A 57 11.03 6.19 19.53
N LEU A 58 12.36 6.20 19.50
CA LEU A 58 13.15 6.02 18.29
C LEU A 58 13.39 4.54 18.05
N TYR A 59 13.27 4.10 16.80
CA TYR A 59 13.66 2.76 16.40
C TYR A 59 14.56 2.80 15.16
N PHE A 60 15.45 1.82 15.04
CA PHE A 60 16.33 1.69 13.89
C PHE A 60 15.56 1.07 12.74
N ASP A 61 15.21 1.89 11.74
CA ASP A 61 14.53 1.39 10.55
C ASP A 61 15.54 0.95 9.49
N VAL A 62 16.58 1.76 9.28
CA VAL A 62 17.68 1.48 8.36
C VAL A 62 19.02 1.64 9.07
N ALA A 63 19.79 0.56 9.09
CA ALA A 63 21.22 0.56 9.40
C ALA A 63 21.96 0.03 8.16
N LEU A 64 23.14 0.59 7.86
CA LEU A 64 23.99 0.12 6.78
C LEU A 64 25.34 -0.35 7.34
N GLY A 65 25.81 -1.52 6.89
CA GLY A 65 27.02 -2.20 7.35
C GLY A 65 26.78 -3.71 7.54
N GLU A 66 27.86 -4.49 7.73
CA GLU A 66 27.81 -5.97 7.83
C GLU A 66 26.88 -6.52 8.92
N LYS A 67 26.40 -5.67 9.84
CA LYS A 67 25.66 -6.05 11.04
C LYS A 67 24.29 -5.36 11.19
N ALA A 68 23.80 -4.78 10.10
CA ALA A 68 22.58 -3.96 10.03
C ALA A 68 21.29 -4.63 10.55
N GLU A 69 21.09 -5.93 10.30
CA GLU A 69 19.84 -6.63 10.65
C GLU A 69 19.63 -6.76 12.17
N LYS A 70 20.71 -6.85 12.95
CA LYS A 70 20.64 -7.03 14.42
C LYS A 70 20.25 -5.76 15.17
N VAL A 71 20.35 -4.61 14.51
CA VAL A 71 20.13 -3.29 15.13
C VAL A 71 18.67 -2.83 15.01
N LYS A 72 17.89 -3.40 14.08
CA LYS A 72 16.48 -3.03 13.85
C LYS A 72 15.56 -3.23 15.06
N MET A 73 15.93 -4.11 15.99
CA MET A 73 15.16 -4.37 17.23
C MET A 73 15.50 -3.41 18.38
N ILE A 74 16.39 -2.44 18.18
CA ILE A 74 16.75 -1.49 19.22
C ILE A 74 15.77 -0.33 19.22
N LYS A 75 15.14 -0.12 20.36
CA LYS A 75 14.32 1.05 20.65
C LYS A 75 15.04 1.95 21.65
N LEU A 76 15.01 3.26 21.42
CA LEU A 76 15.58 4.28 22.29
C LEU A 76 14.48 5.27 22.68
N LYS A 77 14.31 5.54 23.96
CA LYS A 77 13.37 6.58 24.39
C LYS A 77 13.86 7.97 24.00
N LYS A 78 12.95 8.92 23.85
CA LYS A 78 13.31 10.34 23.73
C LYS A 78 14.21 10.78 24.90
N GLY A 79 15.35 11.38 24.59
CA GLY A 79 16.40 11.74 25.56
C GLY A 79 17.40 10.62 25.93
N GLN A 80 17.17 9.37 25.51
CA GLN A 80 18.09 8.25 25.77
C GLN A 80 19.15 8.14 24.65
N GLY A 81 20.42 8.06 25.05
CA GLY A 81 21.50 8.01 24.08
C GLY A 81 21.72 9.36 23.37
N ILE A 82 22.73 9.43 22.51
CA ILE A 82 22.97 10.61 21.66
C ILE A 82 21.77 10.85 20.73
N ALA A 83 21.23 9.79 20.11
CA ALA A 83 20.12 9.90 19.18
C ALA A 83 18.84 10.42 19.88
N GLY A 84 18.50 9.87 21.05
CA GLY A 84 17.35 10.36 21.82
C GLY A 84 17.56 11.79 22.33
N TRP A 85 18.79 12.17 22.71
CA TRP A 85 19.10 13.55 23.07
C TRP A 85 18.87 14.52 21.90
N VAL A 86 19.34 14.15 20.69
CA VAL A 86 19.12 14.93 19.47
C VAL A 86 17.64 15.07 19.14
N ALA A 87 16.86 13.98 19.22
CA ALA A 87 15.42 14.03 19.00
C ALA A 87 14.68 14.89 20.04
N LYS A 88 15.17 14.91 21.29
CA LYS A 88 14.58 15.73 22.37
C LYS A 88 14.86 17.21 22.21
N HIS A 89 16.10 17.59 21.91
CA HIS A 89 16.54 18.98 21.89
C HIS A 89 16.47 19.61 20.49
N LYS A 90 16.27 18.80 19.44
CA LYS A 90 16.25 19.24 18.03
C LYS A 90 17.57 19.91 17.59
N GLU A 91 18.66 19.51 18.22
CA GLU A 91 20.00 20.04 17.99
C GLU A 91 20.91 18.98 17.41
N ALA A 92 21.72 19.36 16.43
CA ALA A 92 22.73 18.49 15.85
C ALA A 92 24.01 18.49 16.71
N VAL A 93 24.76 17.40 16.67
CA VAL A 93 26.01 17.26 17.44
C VAL A 93 27.08 16.50 16.65
N ILE A 94 28.31 16.99 16.76
CA ILE A 94 29.52 16.31 16.31
C ILE A 94 30.24 15.74 17.53
N ILE A 95 30.59 14.46 17.49
CA ILE A 95 31.27 13.76 18.58
C ILE A 95 32.47 13.02 18.00
N ASN A 96 33.67 13.54 18.25
CA ASN A 96 34.92 12.96 17.76
C ASN A 96 35.54 11.93 18.72
N ASP A 97 34.92 11.68 19.87
CA ASP A 97 35.24 10.58 20.78
C ASP A 97 34.00 10.21 21.61
N VAL A 98 33.23 9.23 21.15
CA VAL A 98 31.98 8.84 21.82
C VAL A 98 32.21 8.23 23.20
N GLN A 99 33.41 7.72 23.50
CA GLN A 99 33.71 7.12 24.81
C GLN A 99 33.80 8.18 25.92
N LYS A 100 34.01 9.45 25.54
CA LYS A 100 34.02 10.60 26.47
C LYS A 100 32.67 11.29 26.59
N ASP A 101 31.69 10.92 25.77
CA ASP A 101 30.37 11.53 25.82
C ASP A 101 29.46 10.77 26.79
N PRO A 102 28.97 11.39 27.88
CA PRO A 102 28.13 10.72 28.86
C PRO A 102 26.76 10.30 28.30
N ARG A 103 26.36 10.83 27.13
CA ARG A 103 25.13 10.47 26.44
C ARG A 103 25.32 9.21 25.59
N PHE A 104 26.53 8.68 25.41
CA PHE A 104 26.75 7.52 24.54
C PHE A 104 26.13 6.25 25.13
N TYR A 105 25.16 5.69 24.42
CA TYR A 105 24.49 4.45 24.80
C TYR A 105 25.18 3.24 24.18
N LYS A 106 25.81 2.40 25.02
CA LYS A 106 26.61 1.25 24.57
C LYS A 106 25.81 0.04 24.09
N GLY A 107 24.52 -0.04 24.43
CA GLY A 107 23.70 -1.23 24.12
C GLY A 107 23.55 -1.52 22.62
N ALA A 108 23.71 -0.50 21.77
CA ALA A 108 23.73 -0.69 20.31
C ALA A 108 25.04 -1.34 19.82
N ASP A 109 26.19 -0.87 20.32
CA ASP A 109 27.51 -1.45 20.03
C ASP A 109 27.61 -2.87 20.58
N GLU A 110 27.11 -3.13 21.80
CA GLU A 110 27.15 -4.45 22.44
C GLU A 110 26.33 -5.49 21.67
N LYS A 111 25.12 -5.14 21.21
CA LYS A 111 24.25 -6.04 20.44
C LYS A 111 24.74 -6.27 19.02
N SER A 112 25.24 -5.23 18.37
CA SER A 112 25.72 -5.31 16.99
C SER A 112 27.14 -5.88 16.92
N GLY A 113 27.97 -5.70 17.95
CA GLY A 113 29.41 -5.90 17.88
C GLY A 113 30.11 -4.89 16.98
N PHE A 114 29.48 -3.76 16.68
CA PHE A 114 30.09 -2.60 16.00
C PHE A 114 30.79 -1.72 17.05
N LYS A 115 31.91 -1.07 16.67
CA LYS A 115 32.65 -0.19 17.58
C LYS A 115 32.58 1.25 17.11
N THR A 116 31.72 2.02 17.77
CA THR A 116 31.55 3.45 17.53
C THR A 116 32.71 4.22 18.15
N LYS A 117 33.34 5.10 17.36
CA LYS A 117 34.45 5.98 17.75
C LYS A 117 34.07 7.44 17.58
N THR A 118 33.59 7.81 16.39
CA THR A 118 33.16 9.16 16.04
C THR A 118 31.76 9.14 15.45
N MET A 119 31.00 10.22 15.63
CA MET A 119 29.62 10.31 15.18
C MET A 119 29.22 11.75 14.85
N ILE A 120 28.50 11.96 13.76
CA ILE A 120 27.59 13.10 13.60
C ILE A 120 26.17 12.58 13.78
N CYS A 121 25.38 13.29 14.57
CA CYS A 121 23.99 12.96 14.84
C CYS A 121 23.14 14.22 14.72
N LEU A 122 22.10 14.20 13.89
CA LEU A 122 21.26 15.36 13.63
C LEU A 122 19.79 14.96 13.41
N PRO A 123 18.84 15.84 13.77
CA PRO A 123 17.43 15.52 13.64
C PRO A 123 16.98 15.67 12.18
N VAL A 124 16.12 14.76 11.74
CA VAL A 124 15.39 14.86 10.47
C VAL A 124 14.02 15.47 10.79
N MET A 125 13.77 16.68 10.32
CA MET A 125 12.61 17.48 10.76
C MET A 125 11.85 18.10 9.61
N ILE A 126 10.53 18.20 9.78
CA ILE A 126 9.66 19.01 8.94
C ILE A 126 8.96 20.05 9.82
N LYS A 127 9.20 21.34 9.56
CA LYS A 127 8.83 22.44 10.47
C LYS A 127 9.35 22.12 11.89
N ASP A 128 8.47 22.02 12.87
CA ASP A 128 8.81 21.69 14.27
C ASP A 128 8.72 20.20 14.62
N LYS A 129 8.28 19.35 13.68
CA LYS A 129 8.08 17.92 13.92
C LYS A 129 9.36 17.14 13.62
N VAL A 130 9.79 16.31 14.58
CA VAL A 130 10.94 15.40 14.42
C VAL A 130 10.43 14.10 13.81
N LEU A 131 10.84 13.82 12.57
CA LEU A 131 10.52 12.57 11.88
C LEU A 131 11.50 11.45 12.27
N GLY A 132 12.70 11.83 12.70
CA GLY A 132 13.75 10.88 13.03
C GLY A 132 15.09 11.54 13.31
N VAL A 133 16.14 10.72 13.31
CA VAL A 133 17.53 11.12 13.54
C VAL A 133 18.42 10.39 12.55
N ILE A 134 19.24 11.12 11.80
CA ILE A 134 20.23 10.55 10.89
C ILE A 134 21.61 10.62 11.54
N GLN A 135 22.37 9.54 11.37
CA GLN A 135 23.71 9.40 11.93
C GLN A 135 24.73 9.03 10.86
N ALA A 136 25.91 9.61 10.97
CA ALA A 136 27.11 9.17 10.27
C ALA A 136 28.15 8.75 11.31
N ILE A 137 28.74 7.58 11.15
CA ILE A 137 29.52 6.90 12.18
C ILE A 137 30.89 6.51 11.64
N ASN A 138 31.93 6.77 12.44
CA ASN A 138 33.33 6.51 12.17
C ASN A 138 33.79 7.15 10.85
N LYS A 139 34.06 8.46 10.87
CA LYS A 139 34.70 9.17 9.77
C LYS A 139 35.97 8.45 9.33
N LYS A 140 36.16 8.28 8.02
CA LYS A 140 37.38 7.68 7.47
C LYS A 140 38.46 8.73 7.30
N ASN A 141 39.70 8.35 7.60
CA ASN A 141 40.93 9.13 7.36
C ASN A 141 41.00 10.51 8.04
N SER A 142 40.04 10.88 8.90
CA SER A 142 39.96 12.19 9.56
C SER A 142 38.92 12.18 10.69
N LEU A 143 38.77 13.31 11.38
CA LEU A 143 37.68 13.58 12.31
C LEU A 143 36.56 14.35 11.62
N PHE A 144 35.35 14.26 12.16
CA PHE A 144 34.21 15.03 11.68
C PHE A 144 34.39 16.51 12.00
N ASN A 145 33.95 17.38 11.09
CA ASN A 145 33.99 18.84 11.22
C ASN A 145 32.65 19.49 10.83
N GLU A 146 32.57 20.82 10.97
CA GLU A 146 31.36 21.58 10.64
C GLU A 146 30.93 21.45 9.16
N TYR A 147 31.88 21.27 8.24
CA TYR A 147 31.56 21.06 6.83
C TYR A 147 30.82 19.73 6.61
N ASP A 148 31.25 18.65 7.28
CA ASP A 148 30.54 17.37 7.27
C ASP A 148 29.12 17.50 7.85
N LEU A 149 28.97 18.29 8.92
CA LEU A 149 27.68 18.55 9.53
C LEU A 149 26.74 19.30 8.58
N GLU A 150 27.23 20.32 7.87
CA GLU A 150 26.41 21.09 6.93
C GLU A 150 25.98 20.26 5.70
N LEU A 151 26.86 19.38 5.19
CA LEU A 151 26.49 18.43 4.14
C LEU A 151 25.36 17.49 4.61
N LEU A 152 25.49 16.94 5.82
CA LEU A 152 24.46 16.08 6.39
C LEU A 152 23.18 16.85 6.70
N ARG A 153 23.25 18.11 7.14
CA ARG A 153 22.08 18.97 7.40
C ARG A 153 21.28 19.20 6.12
N ALA A 154 21.98 19.45 5.01
CA ALA A 154 21.36 19.59 3.70
C ALA A 154 20.70 18.27 3.25
N LEU A 155 21.37 17.12 3.43
CA LEU A 155 20.78 15.80 3.18
C LEU A 155 19.54 15.56 4.06
N ALA A 156 19.64 15.79 5.37
CA ALA A 156 18.56 15.57 6.32
C ALA A 156 17.30 16.36 5.97
N SER A 157 17.48 17.60 5.49
CA SER A 157 16.37 18.45 5.03
C SER A 157 15.67 17.84 3.80
N GLN A 158 16.43 17.32 2.83
CA GLN A 158 15.87 16.65 1.65
C GLN A 158 15.16 15.34 2.02
N VAL A 159 15.75 14.57 2.93
CA VAL A 159 15.18 13.32 3.43
C VAL A 159 13.87 13.57 4.18
N ALA A 160 13.81 14.63 5.00
CA ALA A 160 12.59 15.01 5.71
C ALA A 160 11.43 15.30 4.74
N VAL A 161 11.68 16.08 3.69
CA VAL A 161 10.68 16.40 2.66
C VAL A 161 10.22 15.14 1.94
N ALA A 162 11.13 14.26 1.54
CA ALA A 162 10.78 13.04 0.83
C ALA A 162 9.98 12.05 1.69
N ILE A 163 10.37 11.85 2.95
CA ILE A 163 9.62 11.02 3.90
C ILE A 163 8.21 11.57 4.11
N GLU A 164 8.09 12.89 4.29
CA GLU A 164 6.78 13.53 4.46
C GLU A 164 5.92 13.41 3.20
N ASN A 165 6.49 13.60 2.02
CA ASN A 165 5.76 13.44 0.76
C ASN A 165 5.27 11.99 0.56
N ALA A 166 6.10 10.99 0.86
CA ALA A 166 5.69 9.59 0.81
C ALA A 166 4.57 9.28 1.81
N ARG A 167 4.65 9.82 3.03
CA ARG A 167 3.61 9.69 4.06
C ARG A 167 2.29 10.32 3.60
N LEU A 168 2.32 11.57 3.13
CA LEU A 168 1.14 12.27 2.64
C LEU A 168 0.50 11.54 1.44
N TYR A 169 1.31 10.95 0.57
CA TYR A 169 0.82 10.16 -0.55
C TYR A 169 0.10 8.89 -0.09
N GLU A 170 0.66 8.15 0.87
CA GLU A 170 0.01 6.96 1.40
C GLU A 170 -1.27 7.32 2.19
N GLU A 171 -1.26 8.39 2.99
CA GLU A 171 -2.46 8.90 3.68
C GLU A 171 -3.57 9.28 2.69
N LEU A 172 -3.23 9.94 1.58
CA LEU A 172 -4.17 10.27 0.51
C LEU A 172 -4.77 9.01 -0.13
N LYS A 173 -3.93 8.01 -0.38
CA LYS A 173 -4.33 6.72 -0.96
C LYS A 173 -5.27 5.97 -0.02
N GLU A 174 -4.90 5.81 1.26
CA GLU A 174 -5.74 5.17 2.28
C GLU A 174 -7.09 5.88 2.45
N THR A 175 -7.08 7.22 2.46
CA THR A 175 -8.31 8.03 2.49
C THR A 175 -9.19 7.75 1.27
N PHE A 176 -8.59 7.69 0.07
CA PHE A 176 -9.31 7.38 -1.16
C PHE A 176 -9.99 5.99 -1.10
N TYR A 177 -9.25 4.96 -0.70
CA TYR A 177 -9.84 3.61 -0.54
C TYR A 177 -10.93 3.58 0.52
N SER A 178 -10.72 4.22 1.66
CA SER A 178 -11.71 4.29 2.75
C SER A 178 -13.02 4.94 2.28
N ILE A 179 -12.94 6.00 1.47
CA ILE A 179 -14.12 6.64 0.87
C ILE A 179 -14.81 5.70 -0.12
N VAL A 180 -14.04 5.04 -0.99
CA VAL A 180 -14.60 4.06 -1.95
C VAL A 180 -15.35 2.94 -1.22
N PHE A 181 -14.77 2.37 -0.17
CA PHE A 181 -15.43 1.36 0.66
C PHE A 181 -16.68 1.90 1.35
N ALA A 182 -16.63 3.10 1.94
CA ALA A 182 -17.78 3.68 2.61
C ALA A 182 -18.96 3.92 1.64
N LEU A 183 -18.68 4.31 0.40
CA LEU A 183 -19.70 4.47 -0.64
C LEU A 183 -20.31 3.12 -1.03
N ALA A 184 -19.49 2.10 -1.27
CA ALA A 184 -19.97 0.76 -1.59
C ALA A 184 -20.80 0.15 -0.45
N ASP A 185 -20.32 0.25 0.80
CA ASP A 185 -21.03 -0.20 2.01
C ASP A 185 -22.38 0.51 2.19
N THR A 186 -22.48 1.78 1.77
CA THR A 186 -23.75 2.51 1.82
C THR A 186 -24.77 1.94 0.84
N ILE A 187 -24.34 1.55 -0.37
CA ILE A 187 -25.21 0.88 -1.34
C ILE A 187 -25.60 -0.52 -0.84
N GLU A 188 -24.63 -1.24 -0.29
CA GLU A 188 -24.84 -2.57 0.32
C GLU A 188 -25.89 -2.50 1.44
N LYS A 189 -25.83 -1.51 2.34
CA LYS A 189 -26.82 -1.34 3.41
C LYS A 189 -28.24 -1.02 2.94
N ARG A 190 -28.38 -0.46 1.74
CA ARG A 190 -29.70 -0.28 1.11
C ARG A 190 -30.27 -1.61 0.63
N ASP A 191 -29.42 -2.60 0.35
CA ASP A 191 -29.77 -3.97 -0.01
C ASP A 191 -29.61 -4.91 1.22
N PRO A 192 -30.69 -5.16 1.99
CA PRO A 192 -30.64 -5.79 3.32
C PRO A 192 -30.04 -7.21 3.39
N TYR A 193 -29.61 -7.77 2.27
CA TYR A 193 -29.14 -9.14 2.12
C TYR A 193 -27.64 -9.27 1.85
N THR A 194 -26.92 -8.15 1.80
CA THR A 194 -25.55 -8.12 1.29
C THR A 194 -24.47 -7.82 2.33
N GLY A 195 -24.75 -7.83 3.65
CA GLY A 195 -23.74 -7.48 4.66
C GLY A 195 -22.36 -8.17 4.49
N GLY A 196 -21.33 -7.38 4.16
CA GLY A 196 -19.95 -7.82 3.95
C GLY A 196 -19.70 -8.55 2.62
N HIS A 197 -20.67 -8.59 1.72
CA HIS A 197 -20.59 -9.19 0.38
C HIS A 197 -19.50 -8.54 -0.46
N THR A 198 -19.51 -7.21 -0.50
CA THR A 198 -18.54 -6.37 -1.20
C THR A 198 -17.11 -6.76 -0.83
N LYS A 199 -16.86 -6.97 0.48
CA LYS A 199 -15.55 -7.39 0.97
C LYS A 199 -15.20 -8.81 0.52
N ARG A 200 -16.12 -9.76 0.63
CA ARG A 200 -15.89 -11.16 0.22
C ARG A 200 -15.66 -11.29 -1.28
N VAL A 201 -16.46 -10.61 -2.10
CA VAL A 201 -16.28 -10.57 -3.57
C VAL A 201 -14.94 -9.95 -3.95
N MET A 202 -14.53 -8.87 -3.27
CA MET A 202 -13.21 -8.29 -3.45
C MET A 202 -12.10 -9.29 -3.09
N ASP A 203 -12.18 -9.95 -1.92
CA ASP A 203 -11.19 -10.91 -1.46
C ASP A 203 -11.05 -12.10 -2.43
N TYR A 204 -12.17 -12.66 -2.88
CA TYR A 204 -12.19 -13.72 -3.89
C TYR A 204 -11.61 -13.24 -5.23
N SER A 205 -12.01 -12.06 -5.71
CA SER A 205 -11.50 -11.49 -6.96
C SER A 205 -9.99 -11.29 -6.92
N VAL A 206 -9.46 -10.72 -5.84
CA VAL A 206 -8.02 -10.52 -5.67
C VAL A 206 -7.28 -11.86 -5.61
N ALA A 207 -7.82 -12.85 -4.89
CA ALA A 207 -7.22 -14.18 -4.81
C ALA A 207 -7.16 -14.87 -6.18
N ILE A 208 -8.22 -14.76 -6.99
CA ILE A 208 -8.25 -15.24 -8.38
C ILE A 208 -7.18 -14.51 -9.20
N GLY A 209 -7.14 -13.19 -9.14
CA GLY A 209 -6.17 -12.39 -9.91
C GLY A 209 -4.72 -12.74 -9.57
N ILE A 210 -4.40 -13.00 -8.30
CA ILE A 210 -3.07 -13.42 -7.87
C ILE A 210 -2.72 -14.81 -8.43
N GLU A 211 -3.67 -15.75 -8.42
CA GLU A 211 -3.47 -17.08 -9.01
C GLU A 211 -3.26 -17.01 -10.54
N MET A 212 -3.89 -16.02 -11.19
CA MET A 212 -3.71 -15.73 -12.61
C MET A 212 -2.48 -14.88 -12.92
N GLU A 213 -1.60 -14.64 -11.94
CA GLU A 213 -0.34 -13.91 -12.09
C GLU A 213 -0.50 -12.45 -12.57
N LEU A 214 -1.63 -11.81 -12.23
CA LEU A 214 -1.84 -10.40 -12.56
C LEU A 214 -0.80 -9.51 -11.85
N SER A 215 -0.38 -8.44 -12.53
CA SER A 215 0.54 -7.47 -11.95
C SER A 215 -0.10 -6.73 -10.78
N LYS A 216 0.71 -6.16 -9.87
CA LYS A 216 0.22 -5.34 -8.74
C LYS A 216 -0.77 -4.26 -9.18
N LYS A 217 -0.52 -3.62 -10.34
CA LYS A 217 -1.40 -2.58 -10.90
C LYS A 217 -2.75 -3.14 -11.35
N GLU A 218 -2.77 -4.33 -11.94
CA GLU A 218 -4.01 -4.99 -12.36
C GLU A 218 -4.81 -5.50 -11.18
N ILE A 219 -4.15 -6.02 -10.13
CA ILE A 219 -4.79 -6.39 -8.87
C ILE A 219 -5.47 -5.18 -8.21
N GLU A 220 -4.83 -4.01 -8.20
CA GLU A 220 -5.45 -2.81 -7.63
C GLU A 220 -6.67 -2.33 -8.43
N LYS A 221 -6.63 -2.45 -9.76
CA LYS A 221 -7.81 -2.19 -10.60
C LYS A 221 -8.94 -3.18 -10.31
N LEU A 222 -8.62 -4.47 -10.22
CA LEU A 222 -9.57 -5.53 -9.91
C LEU A 222 -10.20 -5.35 -8.52
N ARG A 223 -9.40 -4.97 -7.52
CA ARG A 223 -9.84 -4.64 -6.16
C ARG A 223 -10.90 -3.54 -6.20
N LEU A 224 -10.59 -2.40 -6.82
CA LEU A 224 -11.51 -1.26 -6.93
C LEU A 224 -12.77 -1.60 -7.72
N ALA A 225 -12.64 -2.33 -8.84
CA ALA A 225 -13.77 -2.78 -9.65
C ALA A 225 -14.71 -3.70 -8.86
N ALA A 226 -14.16 -4.65 -8.10
CA ALA A 226 -14.94 -5.57 -7.28
C ALA A 226 -15.67 -4.85 -6.14
N ILE A 227 -15.06 -3.83 -5.51
CA ILE A 227 -15.73 -3.04 -4.47
C ILE A 227 -16.90 -2.24 -5.06
N LEU A 228 -16.75 -1.74 -6.28
CA LEU A 228 -17.69 -0.79 -6.89
C LEU A 228 -18.63 -1.42 -7.93
N HIS A 229 -18.61 -2.75 -8.12
CA HIS A 229 -19.35 -3.42 -9.20
C HIS A 229 -20.85 -3.10 -9.15
N ASP A 230 -21.39 -2.97 -7.94
CA ASP A 230 -22.81 -2.73 -7.67
C ASP A 230 -23.18 -1.27 -7.37
N ILE A 231 -22.24 -0.31 -7.49
CA ILE A 231 -22.46 1.09 -7.13
C ILE A 231 -23.67 1.73 -7.84
N GLY A 232 -23.98 1.24 -9.04
CA GLY A 232 -25.11 1.73 -9.84
C GLY A 232 -26.49 1.32 -9.32
N LYS A 233 -26.59 0.40 -8.35
CA LYS A 233 -27.86 0.08 -7.67
C LYS A 233 -28.48 1.32 -7.01
N ILE A 234 -27.68 2.37 -6.74
CA ILE A 234 -28.20 3.67 -6.27
C ILE A 234 -29.27 4.26 -7.18
N GLY A 235 -29.17 4.03 -8.49
CA GLY A 235 -30.12 4.54 -9.49
C GLY A 235 -31.40 3.71 -9.62
N ILE A 236 -31.51 2.57 -8.92
CA ILE A 236 -32.69 1.71 -8.95
C ILE A 236 -33.65 2.14 -7.84
N ARG A 237 -34.95 2.19 -8.15
CA ARG A 237 -35.98 2.56 -7.17
C ARG A 237 -36.19 1.45 -6.14
N ASP A 238 -36.48 1.83 -4.89
CA ASP A 238 -36.67 0.89 -3.78
C ASP A 238 -37.81 -0.10 -4.02
N GLU A 239 -38.88 0.33 -4.68
CA GLU A 239 -40.03 -0.56 -4.94
C GLU A 239 -39.66 -1.75 -5.84
N ILE A 240 -38.60 -1.59 -6.66
CA ILE A 240 -38.06 -2.65 -7.53
C ILE A 240 -36.90 -3.36 -6.82
N LEU A 241 -35.96 -2.60 -6.24
CA LEU A 241 -34.75 -3.16 -5.61
C LEU A 241 -35.06 -4.03 -4.40
N LEU A 242 -36.08 -3.66 -3.60
CA LEU A 242 -36.45 -4.33 -2.36
C LEU A 242 -37.65 -5.28 -2.52
N LYS A 243 -38.08 -5.53 -3.77
CA LYS A 243 -39.24 -6.38 -4.05
C LYS A 243 -38.99 -7.80 -3.56
N LYS A 244 -40.00 -8.37 -2.91
CA LYS A 244 -39.94 -9.70 -2.28
C LYS A 244 -40.42 -10.82 -3.20
N GLU A 245 -41.31 -10.49 -4.12
CA GLU A 245 -41.79 -11.39 -5.16
C GLU A 245 -40.81 -11.44 -6.34
N GLU A 246 -41.00 -12.41 -7.23
CA GLU A 246 -40.28 -12.44 -8.50
C GLU A 246 -40.51 -11.16 -9.30
N LEU A 247 -39.44 -10.66 -9.90
CA LEU A 247 -39.47 -9.50 -10.78
C LEU A 247 -40.10 -9.90 -12.11
N SER A 248 -40.93 -9.04 -12.66
CA SER A 248 -41.35 -9.12 -14.06
C SER A 248 -40.17 -8.88 -15.00
N ASP A 249 -40.30 -9.29 -16.27
CA ASP A 249 -39.28 -9.05 -17.29
C ASP A 249 -38.97 -7.54 -17.46
N GLU A 250 -39.97 -6.66 -17.30
CA GLU A 250 -39.75 -5.21 -17.34
C GLU A 250 -38.98 -4.70 -16.11
N GLU A 251 -39.32 -5.17 -14.91
CA GLU A 251 -38.61 -4.81 -13.68
C GLU A 251 -37.17 -5.33 -13.70
N PHE A 252 -36.94 -6.54 -14.21
CA PHE A 252 -35.60 -7.10 -14.34
C PHE A 252 -34.73 -6.26 -15.29
N LYS A 253 -35.27 -5.82 -16.42
CA LYS A 253 -34.59 -4.86 -17.33
C LYS A 253 -34.23 -3.55 -16.63
N ILE A 254 -35.04 -3.09 -15.69
CA ILE A 254 -34.71 -1.91 -14.88
C ILE A 254 -33.50 -2.19 -13.99
N ILE A 255 -33.47 -3.34 -13.30
CA ILE A 255 -32.32 -3.73 -12.45
C ILE A 255 -31.04 -3.84 -13.28
N GLN A 256 -31.08 -4.39 -14.49
CA GLN A 256 -29.91 -4.52 -15.37
C GLN A 256 -29.18 -3.19 -15.61
N ASN A 257 -29.89 -2.06 -15.58
CA ASN A 257 -29.30 -0.73 -15.77
C ASN A 257 -28.32 -0.32 -14.67
N HIS A 258 -28.24 -1.02 -13.53
CA HIS A 258 -27.23 -0.71 -12.50
C HIS A 258 -25.80 -0.80 -13.07
N THR A 259 -25.56 -1.67 -14.05
CA THR A 259 -24.27 -1.76 -14.75
C THR A 259 -23.94 -0.46 -15.51
N ILE A 260 -24.93 0.11 -16.18
CA ILE A 260 -24.82 1.37 -16.94
C ILE A 260 -24.67 2.55 -15.99
N TYR A 261 -25.53 2.65 -14.97
CA TYR A 261 -25.44 3.70 -13.96
C TYR A 261 -24.11 3.65 -13.22
N GLY A 262 -23.60 2.46 -12.91
CA GLY A 262 -22.27 2.28 -12.33
C GLY A 262 -21.19 2.86 -13.22
N ALA A 263 -21.20 2.53 -14.52
CA ALA A 263 -20.25 3.08 -15.48
C ALA A 263 -20.34 4.62 -15.59
N GLU A 264 -21.55 5.18 -15.60
CA GLU A 264 -21.79 6.63 -15.65
C GLU A 264 -21.26 7.36 -14.41
N ILE A 265 -21.57 6.84 -13.21
CA ILE A 265 -21.11 7.39 -11.92
C ILE A 265 -19.58 7.39 -11.87
N LEU A 266 -18.94 6.28 -12.24
CA LEU A 266 -17.49 6.13 -12.19
C LEU A 266 -16.77 7.01 -13.23
N ASN A 267 -17.42 7.37 -14.34
CA ASN A 267 -16.83 8.21 -15.38
C ASN A 267 -16.48 9.63 -14.91
N TYR A 268 -17.13 10.12 -13.84
CA TYR A 268 -16.79 11.41 -13.22
C TYR A 268 -15.45 11.41 -12.50
N VAL A 269 -14.93 10.24 -12.09
CA VAL A 269 -13.66 10.12 -11.38
C VAL A 269 -12.58 9.63 -12.33
N LYS A 270 -11.68 10.53 -12.75
CA LYS A 270 -10.62 10.23 -13.74
C LYS A 270 -9.81 8.98 -13.38
N GLN A 271 -9.51 8.78 -12.10
CA GLN A 271 -8.71 7.68 -11.58
C GLN A 271 -9.43 6.32 -11.68
N LEU A 272 -10.76 6.30 -11.80
CA LEU A 272 -11.58 5.08 -11.87
C LEU A 272 -11.94 4.69 -13.30
N LYS A 273 -11.54 5.46 -14.33
CA LYS A 273 -11.91 5.16 -15.72
C LYS A 273 -11.48 3.78 -16.19
N ASP A 274 -10.30 3.33 -15.75
CA ASP A 274 -9.73 2.04 -16.12
C ASP A 274 -10.50 0.84 -15.54
N ILE A 275 -11.34 1.05 -14.51
CA ILE A 275 -12.13 -0.02 -13.89
C ILE A 275 -13.55 -0.12 -14.44
N ILE A 276 -14.00 0.91 -15.17
CA ILE A 276 -15.37 1.00 -15.70
C ILE A 276 -15.77 -0.25 -16.50
N PRO A 277 -14.95 -0.81 -17.42
CA PRO A 277 -15.34 -2.02 -18.14
C PRO A 277 -15.57 -3.22 -17.22
N GLY A 278 -14.82 -3.33 -16.11
CA GLY A 278 -15.03 -4.36 -15.10
C GLY A 278 -16.40 -4.24 -14.44
N VAL A 279 -16.79 -3.02 -14.07
CA VAL A 279 -18.08 -2.73 -13.43
C VAL A 279 -19.24 -2.81 -14.41
N LYS A 280 -19.08 -2.35 -15.66
CA LYS A 280 -20.16 -2.38 -16.65
C LYS A 280 -20.50 -3.81 -17.08
N HIS A 281 -19.51 -4.69 -17.19
CA HIS A 281 -19.67 -5.99 -17.85
C HIS A 281 -19.66 -7.20 -16.91
N HIS A 282 -19.73 -7.00 -15.58
CA HIS A 282 -19.65 -8.12 -14.63
C HIS A 282 -20.84 -9.09 -14.67
N HIS A 283 -21.91 -8.74 -15.39
CA HIS A 283 -23.05 -9.63 -15.69
C HIS A 283 -23.09 -10.10 -17.15
N GLU A 284 -22.02 -9.88 -17.92
CA GLU A 284 -21.85 -10.56 -19.20
C GLU A 284 -21.59 -12.05 -18.97
N GLU A 285 -22.19 -12.90 -19.80
CA GLU A 285 -21.99 -14.34 -19.76
C GLU A 285 -21.04 -14.76 -20.87
N PHE A 286 -20.16 -15.73 -20.60
CA PHE A 286 -19.14 -16.18 -21.56
C PHE A 286 -19.72 -16.64 -22.93
N SER A 287 -20.96 -17.09 -22.96
CA SER A 287 -21.76 -17.47 -24.12
C SER A 287 -22.23 -16.28 -24.99
N GLY A 288 -22.30 -15.07 -24.42
CA GLY A 288 -22.92 -13.88 -25.00
C GLY A 288 -24.40 -13.69 -24.61
N SER A 289 -24.95 -14.46 -23.67
CA SER A 289 -26.35 -14.31 -23.21
C SER A 289 -26.55 -13.31 -22.06
N GLY A 290 -25.47 -12.70 -21.57
CA GLY A 290 -25.50 -11.74 -20.49
C GLY A 290 -25.92 -10.32 -20.91
N TYR A 291 -25.58 -9.34 -20.08
CA TYR A 291 -25.90 -7.94 -20.30
C TYR A 291 -24.76 -7.05 -19.76
N PRO A 292 -24.65 -5.78 -20.18
CA PRO A 292 -25.57 -5.02 -21.03
C PRO A 292 -25.30 -5.09 -22.55
N ASP A 293 -24.09 -5.42 -22.97
CA ASP A 293 -23.65 -5.32 -24.37
C ASP A 293 -23.62 -6.70 -25.08
N GLN A 294 -23.87 -7.81 -24.36
CA GLN A 294 -23.87 -9.19 -24.89
C GLN A 294 -22.52 -9.62 -25.45
N LEU A 295 -21.43 -9.20 -24.79
CA LEU A 295 -20.07 -9.55 -25.16
C LEU A 295 -19.84 -11.06 -25.01
N LYS A 296 -19.05 -11.66 -25.91
CA LYS A 296 -18.82 -13.11 -25.93
C LYS A 296 -17.38 -13.50 -25.62
N GLY A 297 -17.21 -14.50 -24.77
CA GLY A 297 -15.92 -15.10 -24.47
C GLY A 297 -14.89 -14.08 -23.98
N TYR A 298 -13.83 -13.89 -24.75
CA TYR A 298 -12.70 -13.02 -24.41
C TYR A 298 -12.91 -11.55 -24.79
N GLU A 299 -14.04 -11.19 -25.41
CA GLU A 299 -14.45 -9.80 -25.56
C GLU A 299 -14.82 -9.17 -24.22
N ILE A 300 -15.27 -10.00 -23.27
CA ILE A 300 -15.56 -9.58 -21.89
C ILE A 300 -14.23 -9.26 -21.19
N PRO A 301 -14.08 -8.05 -20.61
CA PRO A 301 -12.89 -7.68 -19.86
C PRO A 301 -12.55 -8.72 -18.78
N LEU A 302 -11.27 -9.05 -18.62
CA LEU A 302 -10.85 -10.06 -17.63
C LEU A 302 -11.33 -9.72 -16.21
N ILE A 303 -11.28 -8.44 -15.83
CA ILE A 303 -11.79 -7.96 -14.53
C ILE A 303 -13.26 -8.34 -14.33
N ALA A 304 -14.11 -8.12 -15.35
CA ALA A 304 -15.53 -8.47 -15.28
C ALA A 304 -15.73 -9.99 -15.15
N ARG A 305 -14.98 -10.80 -15.92
CA ARG A 305 -15.04 -12.26 -15.85
C ARG A 305 -14.64 -12.81 -14.47
N ILE A 306 -13.64 -12.19 -13.82
CA ILE A 306 -13.24 -12.54 -12.45
C ILE A 306 -14.34 -12.18 -11.45
N ILE A 307 -14.88 -10.94 -11.53
CA ILE A 307 -15.94 -10.48 -10.62
C ILE A 307 -17.18 -11.35 -10.75
N ALA A 308 -17.59 -11.73 -11.96
CA ALA A 308 -18.76 -12.59 -12.20
C ALA A 308 -18.68 -13.92 -11.44
N VAL A 309 -17.49 -14.56 -11.43
CA VAL A 309 -17.24 -15.80 -10.69
C VAL A 309 -17.27 -15.56 -9.18
N ALA A 310 -16.59 -14.52 -8.72
CA ALA A 310 -16.52 -14.17 -7.29
C ALA A 310 -17.88 -13.79 -6.69
N ASP A 311 -18.65 -12.96 -7.39
CA ASP A 311 -20.00 -12.53 -7.02
C ASP A 311 -20.97 -13.72 -6.97
N THR A 312 -21.02 -14.53 -8.03
CA THR A 312 -21.89 -15.71 -8.08
C THR A 312 -21.54 -16.70 -6.97
N PHE A 313 -20.25 -16.92 -6.70
CA PHE A 313 -19.84 -17.79 -5.60
C PHE A 313 -20.31 -17.27 -4.24
N ASP A 314 -20.06 -15.99 -3.94
CA ASP A 314 -20.50 -15.39 -2.68
C ASP A 314 -22.02 -15.45 -2.52
N ALA A 315 -22.74 -15.14 -3.60
CA ALA A 315 -24.18 -15.24 -3.68
C ALA A 315 -24.69 -16.66 -3.41
N MET A 316 -23.96 -17.69 -3.84
CA MET A 316 -24.27 -19.10 -3.59
C MET A 316 -24.01 -19.54 -2.15
N THR A 317 -22.92 -19.05 -1.54
CA THR A 317 -22.48 -19.49 -0.20
C THR A 317 -22.96 -18.61 0.95
N THR A 318 -23.80 -17.61 0.67
CA THR A 318 -24.41 -16.73 1.67
C THR A 318 -25.91 -17.00 1.78
N ASP A 319 -26.44 -17.00 3.01
CA ASP A 319 -27.87 -17.15 3.25
C ASP A 319 -28.65 -15.96 2.66
N ARG A 320 -29.74 -16.27 1.97
CA ARG A 320 -30.70 -15.28 1.45
C ARG A 320 -32.10 -15.57 2.02
N PRO A 321 -33.02 -14.60 2.08
CA PRO A 321 -34.35 -14.79 2.71
C PRO A 321 -35.13 -15.98 2.14
N TYR A 322 -34.94 -16.27 0.87
CA TYR A 322 -35.67 -17.30 0.13
C TYR A 322 -34.85 -18.57 -0.12
N ARG A 323 -33.55 -18.58 0.23
CA ARG A 323 -32.66 -19.70 -0.06
C ARG A 323 -31.53 -19.79 0.96
N LYS A 324 -31.34 -20.97 1.55
CA LYS A 324 -30.15 -21.27 2.37
C LYS A 324 -28.88 -21.25 1.52
N ALA A 325 -27.77 -20.88 2.14
CA ALA A 325 -26.44 -21.00 1.55
C ALA A 325 -26.17 -22.44 1.10
N LEU A 326 -25.59 -22.57 -0.09
CA LEU A 326 -25.02 -23.84 -0.56
C LEU A 326 -23.73 -24.13 0.20
N SER A 327 -23.38 -25.41 0.32
CA SER A 327 -22.03 -25.75 0.75
C SER A 327 -21.01 -25.28 -0.31
N VAL A 328 -19.81 -24.99 0.14
CA VAL A 328 -18.69 -24.60 -0.75
C VAL A 328 -18.50 -25.60 -1.89
N ASN A 329 -18.63 -26.91 -1.63
CA ASN A 329 -18.45 -27.94 -2.64
C ASN A 329 -19.56 -27.91 -3.69
N GLU A 330 -20.81 -27.66 -3.28
CA GLU A 330 -21.94 -27.51 -4.19
C GLU A 330 -21.79 -26.24 -5.04
N ALA A 331 -21.41 -25.12 -4.43
CA ALA A 331 -21.16 -23.86 -5.12
C ALA A 331 -20.04 -23.99 -6.17
N MET A 332 -18.92 -24.65 -5.83
CA MET A 332 -17.84 -24.92 -6.78
C MET A 332 -18.27 -25.83 -7.92
N LYS A 333 -19.08 -26.85 -7.63
CA LYS A 333 -19.62 -27.75 -8.67
C LYS A 333 -20.55 -26.99 -9.61
N GLU A 334 -21.36 -26.06 -9.09
CA GLU A 334 -22.25 -25.24 -9.90
C GLU A 334 -21.48 -24.29 -10.83
N LEU A 335 -20.42 -23.65 -10.33
CA LEU A 335 -19.51 -22.88 -11.21
C LEU A 335 -18.96 -23.74 -12.35
N GLN A 336 -18.48 -24.95 -12.04
CA GLN A 336 -17.93 -25.87 -13.04
C GLN A 336 -18.97 -26.32 -14.07
N ASN A 337 -20.21 -26.57 -13.65
CA ASN A 337 -21.32 -26.95 -14.54
C ASN A 337 -21.62 -25.85 -15.57
N LYS A 338 -21.33 -24.59 -15.23
CA LYS A 338 -21.54 -23.42 -16.09
C LYS A 338 -20.26 -22.87 -16.74
N ALA A 339 -19.17 -23.64 -16.71
CA ALA A 339 -17.94 -23.31 -17.39
C ALA A 339 -18.15 -23.26 -18.91
N GLY A 340 -17.66 -22.20 -19.57
CA GLY A 340 -17.78 -21.99 -21.01
C GLY A 340 -19.15 -21.52 -21.48
N THR A 341 -20.14 -21.46 -20.60
CA THR A 341 -21.46 -20.86 -20.86
C THR A 341 -21.60 -19.56 -20.07
N GLN A 342 -21.76 -19.63 -18.75
CA GLN A 342 -21.86 -18.42 -17.93
C GLN A 342 -20.49 -17.84 -17.62
N PHE A 343 -19.51 -18.70 -17.31
CA PHE A 343 -18.21 -18.29 -16.76
C PHE A 343 -17.05 -18.69 -17.65
N ASP A 344 -15.95 -17.93 -17.58
CA ASP A 344 -14.67 -18.32 -18.18
C ASP A 344 -14.09 -19.55 -17.45
N PRO A 345 -13.86 -20.68 -18.13
CA PRO A 345 -13.24 -21.87 -17.53
C PRO A 345 -11.89 -21.59 -16.85
N HIS A 346 -11.06 -20.70 -17.41
CA HIS A 346 -9.75 -20.40 -16.84
C HIS A 346 -9.85 -19.64 -15.50
N VAL A 347 -10.88 -18.80 -15.37
CA VAL A 347 -11.16 -18.07 -14.12
C VAL A 347 -11.65 -19.04 -13.04
N ILE A 348 -12.50 -20.01 -13.40
CA ILE A 348 -12.95 -21.05 -12.46
C ILE A 348 -11.77 -21.89 -11.97
N ASP A 349 -10.90 -22.34 -12.87
CA ASP A 349 -9.71 -23.12 -12.51
C ASP A 349 -8.79 -22.34 -11.57
N ALA A 350 -8.59 -21.05 -11.83
CA ALA A 350 -7.83 -20.16 -10.94
C ALA A 350 -8.52 -20.00 -9.58
N PHE A 351 -9.84 -19.81 -9.57
CA PHE A 351 -10.59 -19.69 -8.32
C PHE A 351 -10.50 -20.94 -7.45
N GLN A 352 -10.59 -22.14 -8.04
CA GLN A 352 -10.48 -23.40 -7.29
C GLN A 352 -9.11 -23.54 -6.61
N LYS A 353 -8.02 -23.19 -7.31
CA LYS A 353 -6.65 -23.19 -6.77
C LYS A 353 -6.50 -22.13 -5.67
N ALA A 354 -6.94 -20.90 -5.94
CA ALA A 354 -6.88 -19.78 -5.01
C ALA A 354 -7.63 -20.08 -3.71
N PHE A 355 -8.86 -20.59 -3.81
CA PHE A 355 -9.72 -20.92 -2.68
C PHE A 355 -9.12 -22.03 -1.81
N THR A 356 -8.46 -23.02 -2.42
CA THR A 356 -7.73 -24.07 -1.68
C THR A 356 -6.55 -23.50 -0.89
N LYS A 357 -5.86 -22.49 -1.42
CA LYS A 357 -4.78 -21.78 -0.71
C LYS A 357 -5.33 -20.94 0.45
N MET A 358 -6.46 -20.25 0.25
CA MET A 358 -7.11 -19.45 1.29
C MET A 358 -7.54 -20.28 2.51
N LYS A 359 -7.97 -21.53 2.33
CA LYS A 359 -8.35 -22.43 3.43
C LYS A 359 -7.19 -22.99 4.27
N LYS A 360 -5.95 -22.87 3.78
CA LYS A 360 -4.75 -23.37 4.48
C LYS A 360 -4.08 -22.32 5.37
N LEU A 361 -4.57 -21.08 5.32
CA LEU A 361 -4.23 -19.96 6.19
C LEU A 361 -5.25 -19.88 7.31
#